data_AF-A0A9R0NUC2-F1
#
_entry.id   AF-A0A9R0NUC2-F1
#
_cell.length_a   1.000
_cell.length_b   1.000
_cell.length_c   1.000
_cell.angle_alpha   90.00
_cell.angle_beta   90.00
_cell.angle_gamma   90.00
#
_symmetry.space_group_name_H-M   'P 1'
#
loop_
_entity.id
_entity.type
_entity.pdbx_description
1 polymer ?
#
loop_
_entity_poly.entity_id
_entity_poly.type
_entity_poly.pdbx_seq_one_letter_code
_entity_poly.pdbx_strand_id
1 'polypeptide(L)' 'MPGGADHPACHNPRTALEPPRYCTFCARRLVVQVSPLGWTARCSRHGETASG' A
#
# COMPACT_ATOMS: atom_id res chain seq x y z
N MET A 1 17.66 -33.74 -10.88
CA MET A 1 16.68 -32.91 -10.15
C MET A 1 16.90 -31.45 -10.57
N PRO A 2 16.19 -30.88 -11.56
CA PRO A 2 16.12 -29.42 -11.71
C PRO A 2 14.97 -28.93 -10.81
N GLY A 3 15.18 -28.00 -9.89
CA GLY A 3 15.65 -26.64 -10.18
C GLY A 3 14.39 -25.77 -10.14
N GLY A 4 14.21 -25.06 -9.02
CA GLY A 4 12.99 -24.35 -8.65
C GLY A 4 12.38 -23.61 -9.83
N ALA A 5 11.19 -24.06 -10.23
CA ALA A 5 10.37 -23.34 -11.17
C ALA A 5 10.12 -21.95 -10.59
N ASP A 6 10.67 -20.96 -11.27
CA ASP A 6 10.28 -19.56 -11.17
C ASP A 6 8.74 -19.54 -11.12
N HIS A 7 8.19 -19.22 -9.94
CA HIS A 7 6.76 -19.18 -9.71
C HIS A 7 6.29 -17.77 -10.08
N PRO A 8 5.76 -17.53 -11.30
CA PRO A 8 5.19 -16.24 -11.67
C PRO A 8 4.00 -15.85 -10.77
N ALA A 9 3.40 -16.81 -10.06
CA ALA A 9 2.37 -16.57 -9.05
C ALA A 9 2.90 -15.87 -7.77
N CYS A 10 4.21 -16.00 -7.49
CA CYS A 10 4.88 -15.32 -6.38
C CYS A 10 5.57 -14.03 -6.82
N HIS A 11 5.57 -13.69 -8.11
CA HIS A 11 5.93 -12.36 -8.61
C HIS A 11 4.80 -11.39 -8.28
N ASN A 12 4.67 -11.09 -6.99
CA ASN A 12 3.67 -10.22 -6.45
C ASN A 12 4.25 -8.80 -6.50
N PRO A 13 3.81 -7.91 -7.42
CA PRO A 13 4.24 -6.51 -7.45
C PRO A 13 3.74 -5.69 -6.24
N ARG A 14 3.24 -6.35 -5.18
CA ARG A 14 2.69 -5.72 -3.98
C ARG A 14 3.75 -5.12 -3.05
N THR A 15 5.03 -5.37 -3.29
CA THR A 15 6.11 -4.80 -2.46
C THR A 15 6.25 -3.28 -2.65
N ALA A 16 5.67 -2.68 -3.70
CA ALA A 16 5.88 -1.26 -4.01
C ALA A 16 4.91 -0.29 -3.31
N LEU A 17 3.83 -0.76 -2.70
CA LEU A 17 2.77 0.10 -2.21
C LEU A 17 2.61 -0.12 -0.70
N GLU A 18 3.63 0.24 0.09
CA GLU A 18 3.48 0.41 1.53
C GLU A 18 2.75 1.74 1.80
N PRO A 19 1.44 1.71 2.09
CA PRO A 19 0.68 2.93 2.28
C PRO A 19 1.21 3.72 3.49
N PRO A 20 1.35 5.04 3.39
CA PRO A 20 1.74 5.88 4.51
C PRO A 20 0.74 5.70 5.63
N ARG A 21 1.24 5.29 6.80
CA ARG A 21 0.42 4.97 7.98
C ARG A 21 0.05 6.23 8.77
N TYR A 22 0.80 7.31 8.57
CA TYR A 22 0.70 8.55 9.33
C TYR A 22 0.74 9.77 8.43
N CYS A 23 -0.03 10.79 8.78
CA CYS A 23 -0.01 12.07 8.08
C CYS A 23 1.22 12.90 8.51
N THR A 24 2.02 13.38 7.57
CA THR A 24 3.20 14.24 7.84
C THR A 24 2.83 15.61 8.43
N PHE A 25 1.58 16.05 8.27
CA PHE A 25 1.10 17.35 8.78
C PHE A 25 0.63 17.31 10.24
N CYS A 26 0.14 16.16 10.72
CA CYS A 26 -0.48 16.08 12.05
C CYS A 26 -0.13 14.82 12.83
N ALA A 27 0.80 14.00 12.33
CA ALA A 27 1.27 12.74 12.93
C ALA A 27 0.14 11.75 13.32
N ARG A 28 -1.07 11.94 12.78
CA ARG A 28 -2.23 11.11 13.06
C ARG A 28 -2.26 9.91 12.13
N ARG A 29 -2.80 8.79 12.60
CA ARG A 29 -2.99 7.59 11.79
C ARG A 29 -3.93 7.89 10.61
N LEU A 30 -3.49 7.54 9.42
CA LEU A 30 -4.29 7.63 8.20
C LEU A 30 -5.23 6.42 8.12
N VAL A 31 -6.45 6.63 7.63
CA VAL A 31 -7.36 5.55 7.24
C VAL A 31 -6.93 5.10 5.86
N VAL A 32 -6.30 3.93 5.80
CA VAL A 32 -5.83 3.34 4.55
C VAL A 32 -6.84 2.32 4.06
N GLN A 33 -7.34 2.51 2.86
CA GLN A 33 -8.21 1.56 2.16
C GLN A 33 -7.40 0.86 1.06
N VAL A 34 -7.12 -0.42 1.26
CA VAL A 34 -6.39 -1.24 0.28
C VAL A 34 -7.39 -1.93 -0.64
N SER A 35 -7.20 -1.75 -1.94
CA SER A 35 -8.02 -2.36 -2.99
C SER A 35 -7.14 -3.24 -3.89
N PRO A 36 -7.73 -4.19 -4.67
CA PRO A 36 -6.95 -4.99 -5.61
C PRO A 36 -6.22 -4.18 -6.68
N LEU A 37 -6.67 -2.94 -6.92
CA LEU A 37 -6.21 -2.02 -7.95
C LEU A 37 -5.24 -0.93 -7.43
N GLY A 38 -5.02 -0.83 -6.12
CA GLY A 38 -4.26 0.26 -5.50
C GLY A 38 -4.61 0.51 -4.05
N TRP A 39 -4.23 1.66 -3.48
CA TRP A 39 -4.69 2.07 -2.15
C TRP A 39 -4.96 3.56 -2.05
N THR A 40 -5.82 3.93 -1.11
CA THR A 40 -6.08 5.33 -0.76
C THR A 40 -5.84 5.53 0.73
N ALA A 41 -5.27 6.67 1.10
CA ALA A 41 -4.95 7.04 2.46
C ALA A 41 -5.62 8.38 2.80
N ARG A 42 -6.51 8.36 3.79
CA ARG A 42 -7.30 9.51 4.22
C ARG A 42 -7.00 9.89 5.67
N CYS A 43 -6.59 11.12 5.89
CA CYS A 43 -6.46 11.71 7.22
C CYS A 43 -7.83 12.14 7.76
N SER A 44 -8.11 11.83 9.03
CA SER A 44 -9.35 12.23 9.71
C SER A 44 -9.54 13.75 9.79
N ARG A 45 -8.44 14.53 9.75
CA ARG A 45 -8.46 16.00 9.83
C ARG A 45 -8.32 16.68 8.46
N HIS A 46 -7.50 16.12 7.58
CA HIS A 46 -7.14 16.76 6.30
C HIS A 46 -7.84 16.16 5.08
N GLY A 47 -8.56 15.03 5.22
CA GLY A 47 -9.13 14.34 4.07
C GLY A 47 -8.10 13.47 3.36
N GLU A 48 -8.27 13.24 2.05
CA GLU A 48 -7.38 12.34 1.29
C GLU A 48 -5.96 12.94 1.21
N THR A 49 -4.96 12.18 1.67
CA THR A 49 -3.56 12.65 1.72
C THR A 49 -2.65 11.96 0.72
N ALA A 50 -2.99 10.74 0.30
CA ALA A 50 -2.23 10.00 -0.70
C ALA A 50 -3.10 8.92 -1.32
N SER A 51 -2.90 8.66 -2.60
CA SER A 51 -3.61 7.67 -3.42
C SER A 51 -2.58 7.07 -4.37
N GLY A 52 -2.59 5.76 -4.57
CA GLY A 52 -1.59 5.03 -5.38
C GLY A 52 -2.19 3.88 -6.16
#